data_AF-A0A7S1QMH4-F1
#
_entry.id   AF-A0A7S1QMH4-F1
#
_cell.length_a   1.000
_cell.length_b   1.000
_cell.length_c   1.000
_cell.angle_alpha   90.00
_cell.angle_beta   90.00
_cell.angle_gamma   90.00
#
_symmetry.space_group_name_H-M   'P 1'
#
loop_
_entity.id
_entity.type
_entity.pdbx_description
1 polymer ?
#
loop_
_entity_poly.entity_id
_entity_poly.type
_entity_poly.pdbx_seq_one_letter_code
_entity_poly.pdbx_strand_id
1 'polypeptide(L)'
;QEAGASGERRELRFGSYVTVTLDGPGGARWQGPEWTSCYPKPGSTDHFRRLFLLQGAVFKEEVAAILRIARTSLEYEVGRDSVDQRPAYERYVMQQGRWACPELEPILGPMIEGRLLPAVRRRYRAPEAVVCTSL
;
A
#
# COMPACT_ATOMS: atom_id res chain seq x y z
N GLN A 1 30.95 19.26 14.39
CA GLN A 1 30.68 17.90 14.90
C GLN A 1 29.20 17.66 14.73
N GLU A 2 28.79 17.12 13.59
CA GLU A 2 27.40 16.74 13.35
C GLU A 2 27.19 15.35 13.96
N ALA A 3 26.26 15.27 14.91
CA ALA A 3 25.85 14.01 15.52
C ALA A 3 25.19 13.15 14.44
N GLY A 4 25.90 12.13 13.96
CA GLY A 4 25.32 11.08 13.15
C GLY A 4 24.24 10.38 13.96
N ALA A 5 22.98 10.69 13.68
CA ALA A 5 21.85 9.95 14.19
C ALA A 5 21.98 8.52 13.68
N SER A 6 22.40 7.59 14.55
CA SER A 6 22.35 6.17 14.27
C SER A 6 20.88 5.82 14.01
N GLY A 7 20.54 5.63 12.74
CA GLY A 7 19.20 5.20 12.33
C GLY A 7 18.94 3.80 12.83
N GLU A 8 18.49 3.67 14.08
CA GLU A 8 17.89 2.43 14.55
C GLU A 8 16.72 2.12 13.62
N ARG A 9 16.85 1.04 12.86
CA ARG A 9 15.74 0.48 12.08
C ARG A 9 14.64 0.12 13.07
N ARG A 10 13.63 0.97 13.17
CA ARG A 10 12.42 0.67 13.94
C ARG A 10 11.64 -0.39 13.17
N GLU A 11 11.80 -1.63 13.61
CA GLU A 11 11.05 -2.77 13.06
C GLU A 11 9.57 -2.63 13.42
N LEU A 12 8.70 -2.62 12.40
CA LEU A 12 7.25 -2.66 12.61
C LEU A 12 6.87 -4.03 13.16
N ARG A 13 6.47 -4.08 14.44
CA ARG A 13 5.97 -5.29 15.08
C ARG A 13 4.46 -5.39 14.90
N PHE A 14 4.01 -6.50 14.35
CA PHE A 14 2.59 -6.85 14.31
C PHE A 14 2.27 -7.68 15.54
N GLY A 15 1.24 -7.28 16.29
CA GLY A 15 0.86 -7.92 17.54
C GLY A 15 -0.05 -9.12 17.31
N SER A 16 -1.35 -8.88 17.41
CA SER A 16 -2.40 -9.87 17.18
C SER A 16 -2.96 -9.81 15.75
N TYR A 17 -3.58 -10.90 15.33
CA TYR A 17 -4.39 -10.94 14.11
C TYR A 17 -5.84 -11.30 14.41
N VAL A 18 -6.72 -10.91 13.49
CA VAL A 18 -8.10 -11.39 13.41
C VAL A 18 -8.30 -12.04 12.05
N THR A 19 -9.15 -13.06 11.96
CA THR A 19 -9.53 -13.61 10.66
C THR A 19 -10.56 -12.70 10.01
N VAL A 20 -10.27 -12.25 8.80
CA VAL A 20 -11.22 -11.45 8.01
C VAL A 20 -11.49 -12.14 6.67
N THR A 21 -12.65 -11.83 6.11
CA THR A 21 -13.08 -12.31 4.81
C THR A 21 -13.15 -11.13 3.86
N LEU A 22 -12.54 -11.28 2.69
CA LEU A 22 -12.65 -10.32 1.60
C LEU A 22 -13.34 -11.01 0.44
N ASP A 23 -14.51 -10.51 0.08
CA ASP A 23 -15.16 -10.90 -1.17
C ASP A 23 -14.45 -10.19 -2.32
N GLY A 24 -14.31 -10.86 -3.45
CA GLY A 24 -13.67 -10.37 -4.66
C GLY A 24 -14.58 -10.50 -5.88
N PRO A 25 -14.10 -10.06 -7.06
CA PRO A 25 -14.86 -10.16 -8.29
C PRO A 25 -15.16 -11.62 -8.65
N GLY A 26 -16.31 -11.86 -9.28
CA GLY A 26 -16.72 -13.20 -9.70
C GLY A 26 -17.05 -14.17 -8.55
N GLY A 27 -17.30 -13.66 -7.34
CA GLY A 27 -17.59 -14.49 -6.16
C GLY A 27 -16.36 -15.13 -5.53
N ALA A 28 -15.15 -14.77 -6.00
CA ALA A 28 -13.91 -15.18 -5.35
C ALA A 28 -13.92 -14.70 -3.89
N ARG A 29 -13.45 -15.54 -2.96
CA ARG A 29 -13.41 -15.20 -1.54
C ARG A 29 -12.04 -15.51 -0.99
N TRP A 30 -11.41 -14.51 -0.40
CA TRP A 30 -10.21 -14.68 0.40
C TRP A 30 -10.59 -14.67 1.89
N GLN A 31 -10.01 -15.58 2.66
CA GLN A 31 -10.12 -15.60 4.11
C GLN A 31 -8.73 -15.80 4.70
N GLY A 32 -8.33 -14.93 5.62
CA GLY A 32 -7.00 -15.00 6.20
C GLY A 32 -6.79 -13.99 7.32
N PRO A 33 -5.55 -13.89 7.83
CA PRO A 33 -5.24 -13.03 8.95
C PRO A 33 -5.12 -11.56 8.52
N GLU A 34 -5.82 -10.68 9.22
CA GLU A 34 -5.55 -9.25 9.28
C GLU A 34 -4.74 -8.98 10.55
N TRP A 35 -3.47 -8.62 10.37
CA TRP A 35 -2.61 -8.18 11.46
C TRP A 35 -2.74 -6.68 11.66
N THR A 36 -2.64 -6.22 12.90
CA THR A 36 -2.64 -4.78 13.21
C THR A 36 -1.33 -4.36 13.88
N SER A 37 -0.83 -3.18 13.51
CA SER A 37 0.28 -2.50 14.17
C SER A 37 -0.03 -1.02 14.35
N CYS A 38 0.65 -0.38 15.31
CA CYS A 38 0.60 1.07 15.51
C CYS A 38 2.02 1.63 15.47
N TYR A 39 2.21 2.75 14.78
CA TYR A 39 3.50 3.42 14.70
C TYR A 39 3.35 4.93 14.88
N PRO A 40 4.34 5.62 15.48
CA PRO A 40 4.28 7.07 15.65
C PRO A 40 4.29 7.74 14.28
N LYS A 41 3.40 8.72 14.08
CA LYS A 41 3.38 9.54 12.87
C LYS A 41 4.66 10.37 12.82
N PRO A 42 5.49 10.28 11.76
CA PRO A 42 6.64 11.16 11.62
C PRO A 42 6.25 12.64 11.74
N GLY A 43 7.02 13.40 12.51
CA GLY A 43 6.76 14.82 12.76
C GLY A 43 5.63 15.11 13.75
N SER A 44 5.15 14.11 14.51
CA SER A 44 4.18 14.32 15.59
C SER A 44 4.57 13.52 16.84
N THR A 45 4.53 14.18 18.00
CA THR A 45 4.87 13.58 19.30
C THR A 45 3.74 12.72 19.86
N ASP A 46 2.48 13.06 19.55
CA ASP A 46 1.31 12.52 20.24
C ASP A 46 0.33 11.81 19.31
N HIS A 47 0.74 11.52 18.07
CA HIS A 47 -0.10 10.85 17.09
C HIS A 47 0.50 9.54 16.60
N PHE A 48 -0.34 8.51 16.62
CA PHE A 48 -0.04 7.20 16.08
C PHE A 48 -0.88 6.94 14.83
N ARG A 49 -0.32 6.19 13.90
CA ARG A 49 -1.01 5.63 12.74
C ARG A 49 -1.22 4.14 12.96
N ARG A 50 -2.37 3.62 12.51
CA ARG A 50 -2.65 2.19 12.49
C ARG A 50 -2.33 1.63 11.12
N LEU A 51 -1.63 0.50 11.10
CA LEU A 51 -1.36 -0.29 9.92
C LEU A 51 -2.12 -1.60 10.01
N PHE A 52 -2.74 -2.00 8.91
CA PHE A 52 -3.42 -3.29 8.77
C PHE A 52 -2.72 -4.08 7.67
N LEU A 53 -2.31 -5.31 7.96
CA LEU A 53 -1.63 -6.19 7.02
C LEU A 53 -2.49 -7.42 6.75
N LEU A 54 -2.91 -7.56 5.49
CA LEU A 54 -3.67 -8.70 4.98
C LEU A 54 -2.73 -9.66 4.27
N GLN A 55 -2.07 -10.53 5.04
CA GLN A 55 -1.02 -11.39 4.49
C GLN A 55 -1.62 -12.49 3.59
N GLY A 56 -1.16 -12.55 2.34
CA GLY A 56 -1.66 -13.53 1.37
C GLY A 56 -2.98 -13.16 0.71
N ALA A 57 -3.46 -11.92 0.89
CA ALA A 57 -4.63 -11.40 0.18
C ALA A 57 -4.38 -11.15 -1.32
N VAL A 58 -3.13 -11.23 -1.77
CA VAL A 58 -2.72 -11.18 -3.18
C VAL A 58 -2.37 -12.59 -3.63
N PHE A 59 -2.99 -13.04 -4.72
CA PHE A 59 -2.79 -14.37 -5.29
C PHE A 59 -1.47 -14.47 -6.06
N LYS A 60 -0.97 -15.69 -6.25
CA LYS A 60 0.35 -15.93 -6.86
C LYS A 60 0.42 -15.40 -8.30
N GLU A 61 -0.67 -15.53 -9.03
CA GLU A 61 -0.83 -15.06 -10.41
C GLU A 61 -0.82 -13.53 -10.47
N GLU A 62 -1.50 -12.88 -9.52
CA GLU A 62 -1.51 -11.42 -9.35
C GLU A 62 -0.08 -10.93 -9.05
N VAL A 63 0.63 -11.57 -8.11
CA VAL A 63 2.05 -11.26 -7.81
C VAL A 63 2.94 -11.43 -9.05
N ALA A 64 2.81 -12.55 -9.77
CA ALA A 64 3.61 -12.80 -10.97
C ALA A 64 3.37 -11.75 -12.05
N ALA A 65 2.12 -11.31 -12.23
CA ALA A 65 1.77 -10.27 -13.19
C ALA A 65 2.35 -8.91 -12.80
N ILE A 66 2.29 -8.52 -11.52
CA ILE A 66 2.91 -7.29 -11.01
C ILE A 66 4.42 -7.32 -11.24
N LEU A 67 5.08 -8.41 -10.84
CA LEU A 67 6.53 -8.55 -10.97
C LEU A 67 6.99 -8.52 -12.43
N ARG A 68 6.18 -9.06 -13.35
CA ARG A 68 6.46 -8.98 -14.79
C ARG A 68 6.47 -7.53 -15.25
N ILE A 69 5.43 -6.75 -14.94
CA ILE A 69 5.37 -5.33 -15.33
C ILE A 69 6.47 -4.51 -14.67
N ALA A 70 6.76 -4.79 -13.39
CA ALA A 70 7.84 -4.16 -12.66
C ALA A 70 9.21 -4.31 -13.33
N ARG A 71 9.43 -5.42 -14.05
CA ARG A 71 10.69 -5.69 -14.75
C ARG A 71 10.73 -5.12 -16.17
N THR A 72 9.60 -4.92 -16.81
CA THR A 72 9.54 -4.61 -18.25
C THR A 72 9.15 -3.19 -18.58
N SER A 73 8.44 -2.50 -17.67
CA SER A 73 7.69 -1.29 -18.05
C SER A 73 7.73 -0.19 -16.99
N LEU A 74 8.27 -0.48 -15.80
CA LEU A 74 8.35 0.48 -14.71
C LEU A 74 9.63 1.31 -14.84
N GLU A 75 9.50 2.48 -15.45
CA GLU A 75 10.52 3.52 -15.44
C GLU A 75 10.35 4.39 -14.18
N TYR A 76 11.46 4.67 -13.51
CA TYR A 76 11.47 5.55 -12.35
C TYR A 76 11.43 7.02 -12.79
N GLU A 77 10.66 7.82 -12.06
CA GLU A 77 10.75 9.26 -12.17
C GLU A 77 12.07 9.72 -11.54
N VAL A 78 12.91 10.34 -12.38
CA VAL A 78 14.21 10.90 -12.00
C VAL A 78 14.16 12.42 -11.82
N GLY A 79 12.96 12.98 -11.79
CA GLY A 79 12.73 14.38 -11.48
C GLY A 79 13.26 14.75 -10.09
N ARG A 80 13.51 16.04 -9.89
CA ARG A 80 13.93 16.56 -8.59
C ARG A 80 12.75 16.50 -7.63
N ASP A 81 12.95 15.88 -6.48
CA ASP A 81 12.01 15.94 -5.36
C ASP A 81 11.82 17.39 -4.93
N SER A 82 10.57 17.79 -4.76
CA SER A 82 10.18 19.10 -4.23
C SER A 82 10.81 19.42 -2.87
N VAL A 83 11.10 18.41 -2.04
CA VAL A 83 11.59 18.59 -0.67
C VAL A 83 13.09 18.86 -0.63
N ASP A 84 13.90 17.99 -1.25
CA ASP A 84 15.37 18.03 -1.13
C ASP A 84 16.11 18.31 -2.45
N GLN A 85 15.38 18.46 -3.56
CA GLN A 85 15.88 18.69 -4.91
C GLN A 85 16.77 17.57 -5.48
N ARG A 86 16.80 16.40 -4.83
CA ARG A 86 17.51 15.21 -5.32
C ARG A 86 16.61 14.40 -6.25
N PRO A 87 17.15 13.54 -7.12
CA PRO A 87 16.33 12.65 -7.91
C PRO A 87 15.52 11.72 -6.99
N ALA A 88 14.20 11.73 -7.13
CA ALA A 88 13.30 10.98 -6.24
C ALA A 88 13.40 9.45 -6.44
N TYR A 89 13.81 9.00 -7.63
CA TYR A 89 13.87 7.58 -8.02
C TYR A 89 12.61 6.81 -7.60
N GLU A 90 11.45 7.38 -7.88
CA GLU A 90 10.16 6.86 -7.43
C GLU A 90 9.18 6.66 -8.58
N ARG A 91 8.13 5.87 -8.36
CA ARG A 91 7.05 5.74 -9.32
C ARG A 91 5.72 5.60 -8.60
N TYR A 92 4.82 6.54 -8.85
CA TYR A 92 3.44 6.43 -8.41
C TYR A 92 2.69 5.45 -9.32
N VAL A 93 2.06 4.44 -8.71
CA VAL A 93 1.17 3.52 -9.43
C VAL A 93 -0.25 4.09 -9.49
N MET A 94 -0.68 4.69 -8.38
CA MET A 94 -1.91 5.46 -8.25
C MET A 94 -1.69 6.77 -7.50
N GLN A 95 -2.34 7.84 -7.95
CA GLN A 95 -2.34 9.14 -7.31
C GLN A 95 -3.76 9.69 -7.29
N GLN A 96 -4.25 10.08 -6.11
CA GLN A 96 -5.60 10.65 -5.92
C GLN A 96 -6.72 9.79 -6.54
N GLY A 97 -6.64 8.46 -6.39
CA GLY A 97 -7.62 7.52 -6.95
C GLY A 97 -7.54 7.33 -8.47
N ARG A 98 -6.55 7.90 -9.16
CA ARG A 98 -6.32 7.73 -10.60
C ARG A 98 -5.07 6.89 -10.85
N TRP A 99 -5.10 6.08 -11.90
CA TRP A 99 -3.95 5.29 -12.33
C TRP A 99 -2.89 6.18 -12.98
N ALA A 100 -1.67 6.09 -12.45
CA ALA A 100 -0.49 6.71 -13.06
C ALA A 100 0.30 5.71 -13.92
N CYS A 101 0.05 4.40 -13.74
CA CYS A 101 0.58 3.30 -14.56
C CYS A 101 -0.59 2.48 -15.14
N PRO A 102 -1.06 2.79 -16.36
CA PRO A 102 -2.18 2.10 -17.00
C PRO A 102 -1.97 0.60 -17.18
N GLU A 103 -0.73 0.14 -17.28
CA GLU A 103 -0.39 -1.28 -17.43
C GLU A 103 -0.69 -2.09 -16.17
N LEU A 104 -0.60 -1.46 -14.99
CA LEU A 104 -0.92 -2.08 -13.72
C LEU A 104 -2.42 -2.07 -13.40
N GLU A 105 -3.20 -1.19 -14.02
CA GLU A 105 -4.64 -1.06 -13.77
C GLU A 105 -5.41 -2.39 -13.95
N PRO A 106 -5.24 -3.15 -15.06
CA PRO A 106 -5.96 -4.42 -15.24
C PRO A 106 -5.66 -5.48 -14.18
N ILE A 107 -4.51 -5.38 -13.50
CA ILE A 107 -4.08 -6.35 -12.48
C ILE A 107 -4.48 -5.87 -11.09
N LEU A 108 -4.15 -4.63 -10.77
CA LEU A 108 -4.39 -4.05 -9.44
C LEU A 108 -5.84 -3.61 -9.25
N GLY A 109 -6.52 -3.17 -10.30
CA GLY A 109 -7.90 -2.69 -10.27
C GLY A 109 -8.87 -3.71 -9.69
N PRO A 110 -8.93 -4.96 -10.20
CA PRO A 110 -9.79 -6.00 -9.64
C PRO A 110 -9.53 -6.29 -8.15
N MET A 111 -8.28 -6.21 -7.70
CA MET A 111 -7.92 -6.38 -6.29
C MET A 111 -8.36 -5.19 -5.45
N ILE A 112 -8.10 -3.98 -5.92
CA ILE A 112 -8.38 -2.75 -5.19
C ILE A 112 -9.88 -2.50 -5.12
N GLU A 113 -10.56 -2.39 -6.26
CA GLU A 113 -11.98 -2.05 -6.33
C GLU A 113 -12.89 -3.22 -5.98
N GLY A 114 -12.48 -4.44 -6.33
CA GLY A 114 -13.29 -5.63 -6.12
C GLY A 114 -13.14 -6.24 -4.72
N ARG A 115 -11.98 -6.07 -4.06
CA ARG A 115 -11.65 -6.77 -2.81
C ARG A 115 -11.32 -5.82 -1.65
N LEU A 116 -10.36 -4.92 -1.83
CA LEU A 116 -9.84 -4.08 -0.73
C LEU A 116 -10.75 -2.90 -0.37
N LEU A 117 -11.11 -2.05 -1.34
CA LEU A 117 -11.91 -0.85 -1.09
C LEU A 117 -13.28 -1.16 -0.50
N PRO A 118 -14.04 -2.18 -0.93
CA PRO A 118 -15.30 -2.55 -0.28
C PRO A 118 -15.14 -2.86 1.21
N ALA A 119 -14.04 -3.53 1.59
CA ALA A 119 -13.75 -3.82 3.00
C ALA A 119 -13.38 -2.54 3.77
N VAL A 120 -12.52 -1.69 3.21
CA VAL A 120 -12.10 -0.41 3.80
C VAL A 120 -13.29 0.54 3.99
N ARG A 121 -14.08 0.77 2.93
CA ARG A 121 -15.26 1.64 2.94
C ARG A 121 -16.25 1.21 4.01
N ARG A 122 -16.50 -0.10 4.15
CA ARG A 122 -17.38 -0.67 5.18
C ARG A 122 -16.82 -0.49 6.59
N ARG A 123 -15.53 -0.77 6.79
CA ARG A 123 -14.87 -0.67 8.09
C ARG A 123 -14.91 0.75 8.65
N TYR A 124 -14.65 1.74 7.79
CA TYR A 124 -14.54 3.14 8.20
C TYR A 124 -15.80 3.97 7.94
N ARG A 125 -16.86 3.37 7.38
CA ARG A 125 -18.09 4.06 6.95
C ARG A 125 -17.79 5.25 6.02
N ALA A 126 -16.82 5.08 5.14
CA ALA A 126 -16.32 6.12 4.23
C ALA A 126 -16.50 5.65 2.78
N PRO A 127 -17.70 5.79 2.18
CA PRO A 127 -17.99 5.30 0.83
C PRO A 127 -17.10 5.96 -0.25
N GLU A 128 -16.65 7.18 -0.01
CA GLU A 128 -15.79 7.99 -0.87
C GLU A 128 -14.29 7.66 -0.78
N ALA A 129 -13.90 6.67 0.05
CA ALA A 129 -12.51 6.28 0.18
C ALA A 129 -11.91 5.87 -1.18
N VAL A 130 -10.71 6.36 -1.45
CA VAL A 130 -9.90 6.06 -2.65
C VAL A 130 -8.53 5.55 -2.26
N VAL A 131 -7.89 4.79 -3.16
CA VAL A 131 -6.49 4.37 -2.97
C VAL A 131 -5.53 5.44 -3.47
N CYS A 132 -4.44 5.62 -2.72
CA CYS A 132 -3.30 6.42 -3.11
C CYS A 132 -2.03 5.64 -2.80
N THR A 133 -1.00 5.82 -3.61
CA THR A 133 0.34 5.35 -3.26
C THR A 133 0.89 6.26 -2.17
N SER A 134 1.46 5.68 -1.11
CA SER A 134 2.29 6.39 -0.14
C SER A 134 3.70 5.84 -0.27
N LEU A 135 4.67 6.72 -0.49
CA LEU A 135 6.09 6.43 -0.53
C LEU A 135 6.76 6.98 0.75
#